data_AF-A0A963RSB9-F1
#
_entry.id   AF-A0A963RSB9-F1
#
_cell.length_a   1.000
_cell.length_b   1.000
_cell.length_c   1.000
_cell.angle_alpha   90.00
_cell.angle_beta   90.00
_cell.angle_gamma   90.00
#
_symmetry.space_group_name_H-M   'P 1'
#
loop_
_entity.id
_entity.type
_entity.pdbx_description
1 polymer ?
#
loop_
_entity_poly.entity_id
_entity_poly.type
_entity_poly.pdbx_seq_one_letter_code
_entity_poly.pdbx_strand_id
1 'polypeptide(L)'
;RAQIDLAVVSVLLDAGAGPDWSWLEAESGQRFSRSEGLGVASFHAFASGLFSSDPARPLRADASALVRIDAAALAAAFQVEAGNPLVGLEGRADLLRRLGAALAAQPQVFGIPARPGGLFDALTQGAGGQAVPAHAILRLLLDTLSGIWPAGNALRGVPLGDCWRHPAAGGVGLAAGWVPFHKLSQWLTYSLLEPFQWAGCAVEGLDALTGLPEYRNGGLLLDGGVLRLRDASLVRITYTPADPLVVEWRALTVALLDELAPLVWEALGLDARTTPLACVLEGGTWAAGRVLAQRLRGGTPPLSIASDGTVF
;
A
#
# COMPACT_ATOMS: atom_id res chain seq x y z
N ARG A 1 -4.23 -18.54 4.28
CA ARG A 1 -2.97 -18.55 3.48
C ARG A 1 -3.18 -18.02 2.04
N ALA A 2 -3.98 -18.65 1.17
CA ALA A 2 -4.15 -18.18 -0.22
C ALA A 2 -4.65 -16.72 -0.34
N GLN A 3 -5.56 -16.30 0.53
CA GLN A 3 -6.02 -14.90 0.59
C GLN A 3 -4.91 -13.92 0.98
N ILE A 4 -3.96 -14.34 1.84
CA ILE A 4 -2.79 -13.52 2.20
C ILE A 4 -1.83 -13.42 1.02
N ASP A 5 -1.59 -14.53 0.31
CA ASP A 5 -0.79 -14.51 -0.91
C ASP A 5 -1.38 -13.52 -1.94
N LEU A 6 -2.70 -13.59 -2.18
CA LEU A 6 -3.41 -12.67 -3.07
C LEU A 6 -3.29 -11.22 -2.60
N ALA A 7 -3.57 -10.94 -1.32
CA ALA A 7 -3.51 -9.59 -0.78
C ALA A 7 -2.10 -8.98 -0.93
N VAL A 8 -1.05 -9.76 -0.63
CA VAL A 8 0.34 -9.31 -0.74
C VAL A 8 0.69 -8.97 -2.20
N VAL A 9 0.45 -9.88 -3.16
CA VAL A 9 0.81 -9.58 -4.55
C VAL A 9 -0.04 -8.45 -5.13
N SER A 10 -1.33 -8.37 -4.77
CA SER A 10 -2.23 -7.31 -5.23
C SER A 10 -1.81 -5.93 -4.72
N VAL A 11 -1.47 -5.80 -3.43
CA VAL A 11 -1.01 -4.53 -2.85
C VAL A 11 0.30 -4.05 -3.48
N LEU A 12 1.22 -4.96 -3.80
CA LEU A 12 2.48 -4.63 -4.47
C LEU A 12 2.27 -4.21 -5.94
N LEU A 13 1.16 -4.59 -6.55
CA LEU A 13 0.77 -4.22 -7.92
C LEU A 13 -0.12 -2.97 -7.97
N ASP A 14 -0.74 -2.59 -6.84
CA ASP A 14 -1.58 -1.39 -6.66
C ASP A 14 -0.76 -0.10 -6.47
N ALA A 15 0.23 0.09 -7.35
CA ALA A 15 0.84 1.38 -7.59
C ALA A 15 0.01 2.15 -8.63
N GLY A 16 0.04 3.50 -8.62
CA GLY A 16 -0.78 4.30 -9.53
C GLY A 16 -0.78 3.81 -10.99
N ALA A 17 -1.97 3.57 -11.56
CA ALA A 17 -2.13 3.02 -12.91
C ALA A 17 -1.81 4.03 -14.03
N GLY A 18 -1.76 5.33 -13.70
CA GLY A 18 -1.89 6.40 -14.67
C GLY A 18 -3.36 6.67 -15.06
N PRO A 19 -3.63 7.76 -15.78
CA PRO A 19 -4.99 8.16 -16.13
C PRO A 19 -5.60 7.33 -17.28
N ASP A 20 -4.77 6.72 -18.13
CA ASP A 20 -5.21 6.13 -19.40
C ASP A 20 -5.44 4.61 -19.34
N TRP A 21 -4.83 3.93 -18.37
CA TRP A 21 -4.93 2.48 -18.26
C TRP A 21 -6.32 2.02 -17.78
N SER A 22 -6.82 0.95 -18.39
CA SER A 22 -8.02 0.24 -17.95
C SER A 22 -7.92 -1.27 -18.19
N TRP A 23 -8.72 -2.05 -17.46
CA TRP A 23 -8.80 -3.51 -17.58
C TRP A 23 -10.22 -3.91 -17.95
N LEU A 24 -10.37 -4.71 -19.02
CA LEU A 24 -11.66 -5.24 -19.47
C LEU A 24 -11.84 -6.68 -18.98
N GLU A 25 -12.85 -6.91 -18.15
CA GLU A 25 -13.21 -8.26 -17.75
C GLU A 25 -14.01 -8.95 -18.85
N ALA A 26 -13.50 -10.09 -19.35
CA ALA A 26 -14.13 -10.77 -20.46
C ALA A 26 -15.50 -11.38 -20.07
N GLU A 27 -15.61 -11.87 -18.84
CA GLU A 27 -16.80 -12.57 -18.33
C GLU A 27 -17.98 -11.63 -18.12
N SER A 28 -17.75 -10.44 -17.56
CA SER A 28 -18.81 -9.46 -17.26
C SER A 28 -18.95 -8.37 -18.33
N GLY A 29 -17.93 -8.19 -19.17
CA GLY A 29 -17.82 -7.07 -20.11
C GLY A 29 -17.55 -5.72 -19.43
N GLN A 30 -17.31 -5.71 -18.11
CA GLN A 30 -17.06 -4.47 -17.36
C GLN A 30 -15.65 -3.96 -17.59
N ARG A 31 -15.51 -2.64 -17.68
CA ARG A 31 -14.21 -1.96 -17.76
C ARG A 31 -13.91 -1.28 -16.43
N PHE A 32 -12.76 -1.62 -15.86
CA PHE A 32 -12.26 -1.06 -14.61
C PHE A 32 -11.01 -0.22 -14.90
N SER A 33 -10.71 0.77 -14.06
CA SER A 33 -9.51 1.61 -14.18
C SER A 33 -8.99 1.94 -12.80
N ARG A 34 -7.84 2.61 -12.72
CA ARG A 34 -7.22 3.00 -11.44
C ARG A 34 -7.02 1.79 -10.51
N SER A 35 -7.04 2.00 -9.19
CA SER A 35 -6.82 0.95 -8.19
C SER A 35 -7.84 -0.19 -8.29
N GLU A 36 -9.10 0.11 -8.60
CA GLU A 36 -10.14 -0.90 -8.78
C GLU A 36 -9.79 -1.84 -9.94
N GLY A 37 -9.34 -1.30 -11.07
CA GLY A 37 -8.86 -2.11 -12.20
C GLY A 37 -7.62 -2.93 -11.87
N LEU A 38 -6.66 -2.36 -11.14
CA LEU A 38 -5.45 -3.08 -10.72
C LEU A 38 -5.79 -4.25 -9.79
N GLY A 39 -6.76 -4.08 -8.89
CA GLY A 39 -7.26 -5.14 -8.02
C GLY A 39 -7.89 -6.29 -8.80
N VAL A 40 -8.76 -5.97 -9.77
CA VAL A 40 -9.38 -6.99 -10.64
C VAL A 40 -8.32 -7.71 -11.48
N ALA A 41 -7.41 -6.98 -12.14
CA ALA A 41 -6.32 -7.57 -12.93
C ALA A 41 -5.42 -8.49 -12.07
N SER A 42 -5.08 -8.05 -10.86
CA SER A 42 -4.26 -8.82 -9.91
C SER A 42 -4.96 -10.11 -9.45
N PHE A 43 -6.28 -10.03 -9.21
CA PHE A 43 -7.09 -11.21 -8.88
C PHE A 43 -7.08 -12.23 -10.02
N HIS A 44 -7.32 -11.81 -11.26
CA HIS A 44 -7.30 -12.68 -12.43
C HIS A 44 -5.91 -13.29 -12.68
N ALA A 45 -4.85 -12.49 -12.57
CA ALA A 45 -3.47 -12.97 -12.65
C ALA A 45 -3.14 -14.02 -11.57
N PHE A 46 -3.61 -13.80 -10.35
CA PHE A 46 -3.46 -14.77 -9.26
C PHE A 46 -4.25 -16.04 -9.52
N ALA A 47 -5.52 -15.92 -9.94
CA ALA A 47 -6.40 -17.04 -10.23
C ALA A 47 -5.89 -17.90 -11.40
N SER A 48 -5.23 -17.30 -12.38
CA SER A 48 -4.60 -18.01 -13.50
C SER A 48 -3.31 -18.75 -13.12
N GLY A 49 -2.84 -18.60 -11.88
CA GLY A 49 -1.60 -19.23 -11.40
C GLY A 49 -0.32 -18.51 -11.78
N LEU A 50 -0.39 -17.24 -12.24
CA LEU A 50 0.79 -16.48 -12.66
C LEU A 50 1.90 -16.45 -11.59
N PHE A 51 1.51 -16.38 -10.32
CA PHE A 51 2.43 -16.28 -9.19
C PHE A 51 2.76 -17.62 -8.53
N SER A 52 2.30 -18.75 -9.08
CA SER A 52 2.54 -20.09 -8.53
C SER A 52 3.55 -20.88 -9.35
N SER A 53 4.51 -21.52 -8.70
CA SER A 53 5.44 -22.44 -9.35
C SER A 53 4.88 -23.85 -9.53
N ASP A 54 3.65 -24.10 -9.10
CA ASP A 54 2.98 -25.41 -9.15
C ASP A 54 1.63 -25.28 -9.87
N PRO A 55 1.54 -25.78 -11.12
CA PRO A 55 0.31 -25.71 -11.91
C PRO A 55 -0.89 -26.41 -11.26
N ALA A 56 -0.68 -27.38 -10.35
CA ALA A 56 -1.76 -28.03 -9.62
C ALA A 56 -2.29 -27.18 -8.45
N ARG A 57 -1.63 -26.07 -8.13
CA ARG A 57 -2.00 -25.14 -7.06
C ARG A 57 -1.95 -23.70 -7.57
N PRO A 58 -2.88 -23.27 -8.44
CA PRO A 58 -2.84 -21.94 -9.05
C PRO A 58 -3.11 -20.81 -8.05
N LEU A 59 -3.93 -21.04 -7.02
CA LEU A 59 -4.27 -20.05 -5.99
C LEU A 59 -3.16 -19.91 -4.94
N ARG A 60 -1.97 -19.50 -5.40
CA ARG A 60 -0.74 -19.41 -4.62
C ARG A 60 0.21 -18.37 -5.21
N ALA A 61 0.89 -17.66 -4.33
CA ALA A 61 2.12 -16.95 -4.64
C ALA A 61 3.29 -17.63 -3.90
N ASP A 62 4.38 -17.93 -4.60
CA ASP A 62 5.59 -18.47 -3.96
C ASP A 62 6.86 -17.83 -4.52
N ALA A 63 7.92 -17.88 -3.72
CA ALA A 63 9.19 -17.27 -4.06
C ALA A 63 9.73 -17.70 -5.43
N SER A 64 9.57 -18.98 -5.79
CA SER A 64 10.14 -19.53 -7.02
C SER A 64 9.48 -18.94 -8.27
N ALA A 65 8.16 -18.75 -8.26
CA ALA A 65 7.48 -18.07 -9.36
C ALA A 65 7.71 -16.56 -9.35
N LEU A 66 7.67 -15.92 -8.18
CA LEU A 66 7.84 -14.47 -8.03
C LEU A 66 9.20 -13.97 -8.57
N VAL A 67 10.30 -14.68 -8.33
CA VAL A 67 11.63 -14.30 -8.86
C VAL A 67 11.74 -14.38 -10.38
N ARG A 68 10.79 -15.03 -11.07
CA ARG A 68 10.76 -15.15 -12.53
C ARG A 68 9.81 -14.18 -13.21
N ILE A 69 9.04 -13.39 -12.45
CA ILE A 69 8.12 -12.41 -13.03
C ILE A 69 8.92 -11.32 -13.75
N ASP A 70 8.51 -11.02 -14.98
CA ASP A 70 9.02 -9.92 -15.79
C ASP A 70 7.89 -8.98 -16.22
N ALA A 71 8.27 -7.86 -16.84
CA ALA A 71 7.33 -6.87 -17.31
C ALA A 71 6.41 -7.43 -18.41
N ALA A 72 6.87 -8.37 -19.24
CA ALA A 72 6.06 -8.95 -20.31
C ALA A 72 4.90 -9.81 -19.76
N ALA A 73 5.17 -10.62 -18.75
CA ALA A 73 4.16 -11.42 -18.06
C ALA A 73 3.12 -10.51 -17.37
N LEU A 74 3.55 -9.43 -16.73
CA LEU A 74 2.64 -8.45 -16.16
C LEU A 74 1.87 -7.69 -17.25
N ALA A 75 2.50 -7.31 -18.36
CA ALA A 75 1.83 -6.64 -19.48
C ALA A 75 0.66 -7.48 -19.98
N ALA A 76 0.89 -8.78 -20.19
CA ALA A 76 -0.16 -9.70 -20.63
C ALA A 76 -1.32 -9.77 -19.63
N ALA A 77 -1.03 -9.95 -18.34
CA ALA A 77 -2.05 -10.05 -17.30
C ALA A 77 -2.84 -8.74 -17.09
N PHE A 78 -2.17 -7.60 -17.25
CA PHE A 78 -2.74 -6.25 -17.07
C PHE A 78 -3.22 -5.62 -18.39
N GLN A 79 -3.28 -6.38 -19.49
CA GLN A 79 -3.74 -5.91 -20.80
C GLN A 79 -2.98 -4.67 -21.31
N VAL A 80 -1.69 -4.59 -21.02
CA VAL A 80 -0.85 -3.43 -21.38
C VAL A 80 -0.43 -3.52 -22.84
N GLU A 81 -0.76 -2.48 -23.59
CA GLU A 81 -0.40 -2.31 -24.99
C GLU A 81 -0.24 -0.81 -25.31
N ALA A 82 0.15 -0.47 -26.54
CA ALA A 82 0.38 0.93 -26.93
C ALA A 82 -0.85 1.84 -26.71
N GLY A 83 -2.06 1.30 -26.86
CA GLY A 83 -3.32 2.02 -26.62
C GLY A 83 -3.85 1.93 -25.17
N ASN A 84 -3.18 1.18 -24.29
CA ASN A 84 -3.58 0.96 -22.91
C ASN A 84 -2.34 0.92 -21.98
N PRO A 85 -1.59 2.03 -21.85
CA PRO A 85 -0.30 2.02 -21.18
C PRO A 85 -0.45 2.00 -19.65
N LEU A 86 0.24 1.07 -18.97
CA LEU A 86 0.36 1.06 -17.51
C LEU A 86 1.69 1.67 -17.07
N VAL A 87 1.63 2.75 -16.29
CA VAL A 87 2.83 3.42 -15.75
C VAL A 87 3.53 2.52 -14.74
N GLY A 88 4.86 2.38 -14.79
CA GLY A 88 5.65 1.70 -13.74
C GLY A 88 5.66 0.16 -13.81
N LEU A 89 5.44 -0.42 -14.99
CA LEU A 89 5.37 -1.87 -15.19
C LEU A 89 6.67 -2.60 -14.78
N GLU A 90 7.83 -2.06 -15.17
CA GLU A 90 9.14 -2.61 -14.78
C GLU A 90 9.37 -2.56 -13.28
N GLY A 91 8.97 -1.47 -12.62
CA GLY A 91 9.07 -1.32 -11.17
C GLY A 91 8.24 -2.37 -10.43
N ARG A 92 7.02 -2.67 -10.92
CA ARG A 92 6.18 -3.74 -10.38
C ARG A 92 6.82 -5.12 -10.52
N ALA A 93 7.38 -5.43 -11.70
CA ALA A 93 8.07 -6.70 -11.91
C ALA A 93 9.29 -6.84 -10.98
N ASP A 94 10.09 -5.77 -10.83
CA ASP A 94 11.24 -5.76 -9.93
C ASP A 94 10.83 -5.96 -8.47
N LEU A 95 9.76 -5.28 -8.04
CA LEU A 95 9.22 -5.39 -6.69
C LEU A 95 8.75 -6.82 -6.37
N LEU A 96 8.07 -7.49 -7.31
CA LEU A 96 7.68 -8.89 -7.14
C LEU A 96 8.89 -9.84 -7.08
N ARG A 97 9.94 -9.59 -7.89
CA ARG A 97 11.18 -10.37 -7.82
C ARG A 97 11.89 -10.19 -6.47
N ARG A 98 11.93 -8.95 -5.96
CA ARG A 98 12.47 -8.63 -4.63
C ARG A 98 11.67 -9.30 -3.52
N LEU A 99 10.34 -9.32 -3.62
CA LEU A 99 9.49 -10.09 -2.72
C LEU A 99 9.90 -11.56 -2.76
N GLY A 100 9.98 -12.18 -3.94
CA GLY A 100 10.39 -13.58 -4.08
C GLY A 100 11.74 -13.87 -3.41
N ALA A 101 12.73 -13.02 -3.61
CA ALA A 101 14.04 -13.14 -2.97
C ALA A 101 13.96 -13.00 -1.44
N ALA A 102 13.21 -12.02 -0.92
CA ALA A 102 13.04 -11.78 0.51
C ALA A 102 12.33 -12.94 1.22
N LEU A 103 11.31 -13.53 0.57
CA LEU A 103 10.62 -14.70 1.08
C LEU A 103 11.56 -15.92 1.16
N ALA A 104 12.32 -16.19 0.10
CA ALA A 104 13.26 -17.31 0.03
C ALA A 104 14.39 -17.21 1.07
N ALA A 105 14.84 -15.99 1.38
CA ALA A 105 15.89 -15.74 2.36
C ALA A 105 15.44 -15.98 3.82
N GLN A 106 14.14 -16.16 4.07
CA GLN A 106 13.56 -16.25 5.42
C GLN A 106 12.63 -17.47 5.59
N PRO A 107 13.14 -18.70 5.39
CA PRO A 107 12.33 -19.92 5.47
C PRO A 107 11.72 -20.15 6.86
N GLN A 108 12.30 -19.59 7.92
CA GLN A 108 11.75 -19.63 9.28
C GLN A 108 10.44 -18.85 9.43
N VAL A 109 10.19 -17.84 8.59
CA VAL A 109 8.94 -17.07 8.58
C VAL A 109 8.00 -17.57 7.50
N PHE A 110 8.50 -17.77 6.28
CA PHE A 110 7.67 -18.03 5.10
C PHE A 110 7.54 -19.51 4.73
N GLY A 111 8.22 -20.40 5.47
CA GLY A 111 8.21 -21.84 5.27
C GLY A 111 8.77 -22.27 3.92
N ILE A 112 8.42 -23.48 3.50
CA ILE A 112 8.69 -24.03 2.16
C ILE A 112 7.32 -24.26 1.51
N PRO A 113 7.02 -23.68 0.34
CA PRO A 113 7.93 -23.12 -0.67
C PRO A 113 8.16 -21.59 -0.57
N ALA A 114 8.27 -21.01 0.62
CA ALA A 114 8.46 -19.57 0.87
C ALA A 114 7.34 -18.71 0.26
N ARG A 115 6.18 -18.70 0.95
CA ARG A 115 4.97 -17.99 0.51
C ARG A 115 4.64 -16.83 1.44
N PRO A 116 4.02 -15.74 0.95
CA PRO A 116 3.53 -14.67 1.83
C PRO A 116 2.58 -15.18 2.93
N GLY A 117 1.78 -16.22 2.63
CA GLY A 117 0.89 -16.86 3.58
C GLY A 117 1.56 -17.44 4.83
N GLY A 118 2.89 -17.59 4.85
CA GLY A 118 3.64 -17.94 6.06
C GLY A 118 3.55 -16.89 7.17
N LEU A 119 3.21 -15.62 6.83
CA LEU A 119 2.88 -14.59 7.83
C LEU A 119 1.81 -15.05 8.82
N PHE A 120 0.80 -15.78 8.33
CA PHE A 120 -0.25 -16.32 9.20
C PHE A 120 0.32 -17.29 10.22
N ASP A 121 1.17 -18.20 9.76
CA ASP A 121 1.77 -19.22 10.62
C ASP A 121 2.71 -18.56 11.64
N ALA A 122 3.55 -17.62 11.20
CA ALA A 122 4.46 -16.90 12.07
C ALA A 122 3.75 -16.10 13.18
N LEU A 123 2.56 -15.56 12.91
CA LEU A 123 1.81 -14.74 13.86
C LEU A 123 0.83 -15.54 14.74
N THR A 124 0.44 -16.73 14.30
CA THR A 124 -0.54 -17.57 15.03
C THR A 124 0.10 -18.77 15.73
N GLN A 125 1.35 -19.12 15.39
CA GLN A 125 2.12 -20.14 16.12
C GLN A 125 2.27 -19.74 17.59
N GLY A 126 1.83 -20.62 18.50
CA GLY A 126 1.88 -20.38 19.94
C GLY A 126 0.78 -19.47 20.49
N ALA A 127 -0.04 -18.83 19.65
CA ALA A 127 -1.13 -17.96 20.09
C ALA A 127 -2.29 -18.72 20.76
N GLY A 128 -2.38 -20.05 20.62
CA GLY A 128 -3.41 -20.84 21.31
C GLY A 128 -4.86 -20.42 21.01
N GLY A 129 -5.10 -19.74 19.89
CA GLY A 129 -6.40 -19.14 19.54
C GLY A 129 -6.60 -17.70 20.03
N GLN A 130 -5.55 -17.03 20.55
CA GLN A 130 -5.58 -15.61 20.88
C GLN A 130 -5.60 -14.74 19.62
N ALA A 131 -6.19 -13.55 19.76
CA ALA A 131 -6.21 -12.52 18.72
C ALA A 131 -4.79 -12.06 18.36
N VAL A 132 -4.59 -11.73 17.08
CA VAL A 132 -3.34 -11.16 16.58
C VAL A 132 -3.42 -9.64 16.68
N PRO A 133 -2.47 -8.96 17.36
CA PRO A 133 -2.43 -7.51 17.34
C PRO A 133 -2.10 -7.00 15.94
N ALA A 134 -2.81 -5.99 15.44
CA ALA A 134 -2.53 -5.38 14.14
C ALA A 134 -1.11 -4.81 14.07
N HIS A 135 -0.61 -4.27 15.19
CA HIS A 135 0.79 -3.86 15.34
C HIS A 135 1.79 -5.00 15.06
N ALA A 136 1.48 -6.24 15.46
CA ALA A 136 2.35 -7.39 15.21
C ALA A 136 2.41 -7.75 13.72
N ILE A 137 1.30 -7.60 12.99
CA ILE A 137 1.28 -7.76 11.52
C ILE A 137 2.19 -6.72 10.87
N LEU A 138 2.00 -5.44 11.19
CA LEU A 138 2.81 -4.36 10.64
C LEU A 138 4.30 -4.55 10.96
N ARG A 139 4.62 -4.86 12.21
CA ARG A 139 5.99 -5.11 12.63
C ARG A 139 6.62 -6.26 11.85
N LEU A 140 5.93 -7.40 11.72
CA LEU A 140 6.48 -8.54 10.99
C LEU A 140 6.73 -8.18 9.52
N LEU A 141 5.83 -7.43 8.88
CA LEU A 141 6.02 -6.93 7.52
C LEU A 141 7.25 -6.01 7.42
N LEU A 142 7.45 -5.09 8.37
CA LEU A 142 8.61 -4.19 8.37
C LEU A 142 9.92 -4.95 8.61
N ASP A 143 9.94 -5.86 9.59
CA ASP A 143 11.12 -6.66 9.95
C ASP A 143 11.55 -7.57 8.79
N THR A 144 10.61 -8.09 8.01
CA THR A 144 10.89 -9.12 7.00
C THR A 144 10.88 -8.61 5.56
N LEU A 145 10.11 -7.56 5.25
CA LEU A 145 9.88 -7.10 3.88
C LEU A 145 10.28 -5.64 3.63
N SER A 146 10.80 -4.88 4.60
CA SER A 146 11.23 -3.49 4.36
C SER A 146 12.25 -3.34 3.22
N GLY A 147 13.13 -4.34 3.05
CA GLY A 147 14.15 -4.35 2.00
C GLY A 147 13.63 -4.56 0.58
N ILE A 148 12.35 -4.88 0.37
CA ILE A 148 11.80 -5.05 -0.99
C ILE A 148 11.56 -3.70 -1.67
N TRP A 149 11.35 -2.64 -0.88
CA TRP A 149 11.06 -1.31 -1.40
C TRP A 149 12.34 -0.65 -1.92
N PRO A 150 12.33 -0.08 -3.14
CA PRO A 150 13.40 0.79 -3.58
C PRO A 150 13.60 1.95 -2.60
N ALA A 151 14.85 2.22 -2.26
CA ALA A 151 15.20 3.19 -1.22
C ALA A 151 16.51 3.90 -1.61
N GLY A 152 16.44 5.22 -1.79
CA GLY A 152 17.63 6.09 -1.91
C GLY A 152 18.21 6.50 -0.56
N ASN A 153 17.55 6.11 0.52
CA ASN A 153 17.79 6.49 1.91
C ASN A 153 18.17 5.25 2.73
N ALA A 154 19.15 5.43 3.63
CA ALA A 154 19.59 4.36 4.52
C ALA A 154 20.03 4.92 5.88
N LEU A 155 19.86 4.10 6.92
CA LEU A 155 20.42 4.35 8.24
C LEU A 155 21.42 3.23 8.58
N ARG A 156 22.70 3.60 8.72
CA ARG A 156 23.79 2.64 8.93
C ARG A 156 23.83 1.50 7.89
N GLY A 157 23.54 1.83 6.63
CA GLY A 157 23.53 0.87 5.53
C GLY A 157 22.25 0.03 5.41
N VAL A 158 21.28 0.20 6.32
CA VAL A 158 19.95 -0.43 6.22
C VAL A 158 19.04 0.50 5.43
N PRO A 159 18.53 0.09 4.25
CA PRO A 159 17.57 0.87 3.49
C PRO A 159 16.30 1.12 4.31
N LEU A 160 15.79 2.35 4.32
CA LEU A 160 14.62 2.70 5.13
C LEU A 160 13.30 2.67 4.35
N GLY A 161 13.34 2.59 3.02
CA GLY A 161 12.14 2.66 2.19
C GLY A 161 11.46 4.03 2.34
N ASP A 162 10.17 4.01 2.65
CA ASP A 162 9.36 5.22 2.79
C ASP A 162 9.53 5.90 4.16
N CYS A 163 10.69 6.52 4.37
CA CYS A 163 11.06 7.23 5.60
C CYS A 163 12.03 8.39 5.29
N TRP A 164 11.65 9.62 5.56
CA TRP A 164 12.36 10.79 5.02
C TRP A 164 12.80 11.75 6.11
N ARG A 165 13.81 12.58 5.81
CA ARG A 165 14.25 13.59 6.76
C ARG A 165 13.38 14.84 6.68
N HIS A 166 13.11 15.46 7.83
CA HIS A 166 12.48 16.77 7.89
C HIS A 166 13.17 17.66 8.94
N PRO A 167 13.47 18.94 8.65
CA PRO A 167 14.16 19.81 9.61
C PRO A 167 13.38 20.05 10.91
N ALA A 168 12.05 20.01 10.86
CA ALA A 168 11.19 20.15 12.03
C ALA A 168 10.82 18.81 12.68
N ALA A 169 11.32 17.68 12.17
CA ALA A 169 11.08 16.40 12.82
C ALA A 169 11.90 16.28 14.10
N GLY A 170 11.27 15.77 15.15
CA GLY A 170 11.90 15.53 16.44
C GLY A 170 12.71 14.24 16.48
N GLY A 171 12.60 13.52 17.60
CA GLY A 171 13.31 12.28 17.84
C GLY A 171 14.67 12.48 18.49
N VAL A 172 15.34 11.37 18.80
CA VAL A 172 16.64 11.35 19.50
C VAL A 172 17.58 10.35 18.84
N GLY A 173 18.89 10.53 19.05
CA GLY A 173 19.91 9.62 18.55
C GLY A 173 19.87 9.46 17.03
N LEU A 174 19.99 8.22 16.56
CA LEU A 174 20.08 7.90 15.12
C LEU A 174 18.79 8.19 14.34
N ALA A 175 17.64 8.21 15.02
CA ALA A 175 16.33 8.50 14.42
C ALA A 175 15.99 10.00 14.38
N ALA A 176 16.83 10.87 14.96
CA ALA A 176 16.57 12.30 14.98
C ALA A 176 16.43 12.88 13.57
N GLY A 177 15.33 13.62 13.36
CA GLY A 177 14.98 14.24 12.10
C GLY A 177 14.41 13.29 11.04
N TRP A 178 14.13 12.02 11.36
CA TRP A 178 13.49 11.08 10.44
C TRP A 178 11.98 10.97 10.69
N VAL A 179 11.22 10.86 9.61
CA VAL A 179 9.77 10.68 9.60
C VAL A 179 9.43 9.37 8.89
N PRO A 180 9.10 8.29 9.63
CA PRO A 180 8.74 7.02 9.04
C PRO A 180 7.27 7.04 8.60
N PHE A 181 7.02 6.77 7.31
CA PHE A 181 5.66 6.62 6.78
C PHE A 181 5.31 5.17 6.52
N HIS A 182 6.21 4.44 5.85
CA HIS A 182 6.04 3.04 5.45
C HIS A 182 4.63 2.76 4.88
N LYS A 183 4.10 3.69 4.07
CA LYS A 183 2.67 3.75 3.69
C LYS A 183 2.18 2.45 3.06
N LEU A 184 2.98 1.80 2.22
CA LEU A 184 2.59 0.55 1.56
C LEU A 184 2.60 -0.65 2.52
N SER A 185 3.52 -0.70 3.49
CA SER A 185 3.48 -1.71 4.56
C SER A 185 2.26 -1.52 5.47
N GLN A 186 1.90 -0.26 5.75
CA GLN A 186 0.67 0.10 6.48
C GLN A 186 -0.57 -0.34 5.69
N TRP A 187 -0.62 -0.04 4.39
CA TRP A 187 -1.72 -0.44 3.51
C TRP A 187 -1.84 -1.97 3.40
N LEU A 188 -0.72 -2.67 3.30
CA LEU A 188 -0.70 -4.12 3.31
C LEU A 188 -1.23 -4.68 4.62
N THR A 189 -0.93 -4.05 5.76
CA THR A 189 -1.47 -4.47 7.06
C THR A 189 -3.00 -4.35 7.08
N TYR A 190 -3.56 -3.23 6.59
CA TYR A 190 -5.02 -3.09 6.44
C TYR A 190 -5.62 -4.15 5.51
N SER A 191 -4.94 -4.46 4.41
CA SER A 191 -5.37 -5.49 3.44
C SER A 191 -5.30 -6.92 3.98
N LEU A 192 -4.61 -7.13 5.11
CA LEU A 192 -4.48 -8.44 5.77
C LEU A 192 -5.48 -8.65 6.91
N LEU A 193 -6.22 -7.61 7.33
CA LEU A 193 -7.19 -7.73 8.43
C LEU A 193 -8.26 -8.80 8.11
N GLU A 194 -8.92 -8.67 6.95
CA GLU A 194 -9.96 -9.60 6.51
C GLU A 194 -9.42 -11.02 6.27
N PRO A 195 -8.30 -11.24 5.54
CA PRO A 195 -7.70 -12.58 5.43
C PRO A 195 -7.41 -13.29 6.75
N PHE A 196 -7.00 -12.57 7.80
CA PHE A 196 -6.81 -13.16 9.13
C PHE A 196 -8.16 -13.48 9.80
N GLN A 197 -9.11 -12.55 9.77
CA GLN A 197 -10.44 -12.72 10.35
C GLN A 197 -11.21 -13.89 9.70
N TRP A 198 -11.20 -13.99 8.37
CA TRP A 198 -11.82 -15.10 7.63
C TRP A 198 -11.17 -16.45 7.91
N ALA A 199 -9.89 -16.45 8.30
CA ALA A 199 -9.19 -17.65 8.75
C ALA A 199 -9.48 -17.99 10.23
N GLY A 200 -10.42 -17.29 10.88
CA GLY A 200 -10.83 -17.51 12.27
C GLY A 200 -9.91 -16.85 13.30
N CYS A 201 -9.03 -15.94 12.87
CA CYS A 201 -8.12 -15.21 13.75
C CYS A 201 -8.59 -13.76 13.91
N ALA A 202 -9.09 -13.41 15.09
CA ALA A 202 -9.43 -12.03 15.39
C ALA A 202 -8.17 -11.15 15.30
N VAL A 203 -8.32 -9.95 14.73
CA VAL A 203 -7.27 -8.94 14.71
C VAL A 203 -7.71 -7.77 15.59
N GLU A 204 -6.87 -7.41 16.56
CA GLU A 204 -7.17 -6.41 17.59
C GLU A 204 -6.15 -5.26 17.58
N GLY A 205 -6.47 -4.17 18.30
CA GLY A 205 -5.59 -3.00 18.39
C GLY A 205 -5.45 -2.25 17.07
N LEU A 206 -6.55 -2.12 16.31
CA LEU A 206 -6.55 -1.42 15.02
C LEU A 206 -6.20 0.07 15.16
N ASP A 207 -6.43 0.66 16.33
CA ASP A 207 -6.09 2.03 16.72
C ASP A 207 -4.57 2.26 16.84
N ALA A 208 -3.76 1.20 16.90
CA ALA A 208 -2.31 1.31 16.83
C ALA A 208 -1.79 1.52 15.38
N LEU A 209 -2.66 1.40 14.38
CA LEU A 209 -2.35 1.65 12.98
C LEU A 209 -2.63 3.13 12.64
N THR A 210 -1.86 3.69 11.71
CA THR A 210 -1.96 5.09 11.32
C THR A 210 -2.75 5.29 10.03
N GLY A 211 -3.17 6.54 9.81
CA GLY A 211 -3.69 6.98 8.51
C GLY A 211 -2.66 6.83 7.39
N LEU A 212 -3.13 6.77 6.14
CA LEU A 212 -2.26 6.58 4.98
C LEU A 212 -1.90 7.94 4.35
N PRO A 213 -0.61 8.35 4.34
CA PRO A 213 -0.18 9.63 3.79
C PRO A 213 -0.01 9.59 2.27
N GLU A 214 -1.10 9.25 1.59
CA GLU A 214 -1.19 9.23 0.13
C GLU A 214 -1.97 10.44 -0.40
N TYR A 215 -1.96 10.60 -1.72
CA TYR A 215 -2.39 11.85 -2.34
C TYR A 215 -3.89 12.11 -2.25
N ARG A 216 -4.75 11.09 -2.06
CA ARG A 216 -6.20 11.30 -1.89
C ARG A 216 -6.51 11.90 -0.52
N ASN A 217 -5.91 11.36 0.54
CA ASN A 217 -6.03 11.82 1.90
C ASN A 217 -5.38 13.19 2.10
N GLY A 218 -4.11 13.32 1.70
CA GLY A 218 -3.43 14.61 1.79
C GLY A 218 -4.05 15.65 0.88
N GLY A 219 -4.58 15.21 -0.28
CA GLY A 219 -5.23 16.08 -1.24
C GLY A 219 -6.57 16.60 -0.74
N LEU A 220 -7.36 15.75 -0.08
CA LEU A 220 -8.59 16.15 0.61
C LEU A 220 -8.34 17.29 1.61
N LEU A 221 -7.26 17.22 2.39
CA LEU A 221 -6.93 18.23 3.38
C LEU A 221 -6.56 19.58 2.74
N LEU A 222 -5.87 19.57 1.60
CA LEU A 222 -5.56 20.79 0.84
C LEU A 222 -6.80 21.34 0.13
N ASP A 223 -7.53 20.48 -0.59
CA ASP A 223 -8.71 20.86 -1.38
C ASP A 223 -9.89 21.29 -0.52
N GLY A 224 -10.03 20.68 0.66
CA GLY A 224 -10.99 21.07 1.69
C GLY A 224 -10.57 22.32 2.48
N GLY A 225 -9.35 22.82 2.25
CA GLY A 225 -8.85 24.05 2.87
C GLY A 225 -8.43 23.93 4.34
N VAL A 226 -8.32 22.70 4.88
CA VAL A 226 -7.77 22.39 6.21
C VAL A 226 -6.28 22.72 6.24
N LEU A 227 -5.57 22.31 5.18
CA LEU A 227 -4.19 22.70 4.91
C LEU A 227 -4.16 23.76 3.80
N ARG A 228 -3.19 24.67 3.89
CA ARG A 228 -2.93 25.66 2.84
C ARG A 228 -1.43 25.86 2.67
N LEU A 229 -1.01 25.98 1.41
CA LEU A 229 0.35 26.39 1.10
C LEU A 229 0.55 27.84 1.55
N ARG A 230 1.66 28.11 2.23
CA ARG A 230 2.03 29.49 2.61
C ARG A 230 2.31 30.36 1.38
N ASP A 231 2.88 29.74 0.35
CA ASP A 231 3.03 30.33 -0.98
C ASP A 231 2.30 29.45 -1.99
N ALA A 232 1.28 30.01 -2.64
CA ALA A 232 0.49 29.32 -3.64
C ALA A 232 1.28 28.97 -4.92
N SER A 233 2.42 29.62 -5.16
CA SER A 233 3.26 29.35 -6.33
C SER A 233 3.90 27.95 -6.30
N LEU A 234 4.07 27.39 -5.10
CA LEU A 234 4.67 26.06 -4.86
C LEU A 234 3.92 24.92 -5.57
N VAL A 235 2.64 25.12 -5.90
CA VAL A 235 1.82 24.15 -6.66
C VAL A 235 2.38 23.84 -8.06
N ARG A 236 3.20 24.75 -8.61
CA ARG A 236 3.76 24.63 -9.98
C ARG A 236 5.04 23.82 -10.03
N ILE A 237 5.57 23.41 -8.88
CA ILE A 237 6.83 22.68 -8.76
C ILE A 237 6.51 21.18 -8.71
N THR A 238 7.32 20.39 -9.41
CA THR A 238 7.33 18.94 -9.25
C THR A 238 8.34 18.56 -8.17
N TYR A 239 7.86 17.84 -7.16
CA TYR A 239 8.65 17.42 -6.01
C TYR A 239 8.99 15.94 -6.08
N THR A 240 9.97 15.53 -5.28
CA THR A 240 10.25 14.14 -4.92
C THR A 240 9.60 13.82 -3.57
N PRO A 241 9.41 12.54 -3.22
CA PRO A 241 8.95 12.14 -1.89
C PRO A 241 9.85 12.61 -0.74
N ALA A 242 11.13 12.91 -1.03
CA ALA A 242 12.14 13.36 -0.07
C ALA A 242 12.05 14.87 0.24
N ASP A 243 11.36 15.66 -0.59
CA ASP A 243 11.33 17.09 -0.42
C ASP A 243 10.60 17.48 0.87
N PRO A 244 11.12 18.44 1.67
CA PRO A 244 10.56 18.78 2.97
C PRO A 244 9.07 19.13 2.91
N LEU A 245 8.61 19.81 1.86
CA LEU A 245 7.19 20.14 1.68
C LEU A 245 6.31 18.88 1.54
N VAL A 246 6.78 17.86 0.81
CA VAL A 246 6.05 16.60 0.66
C VAL A 246 6.08 15.82 1.97
N VAL A 247 7.23 15.77 2.65
CA VAL A 247 7.36 15.10 3.96
C VAL A 247 6.46 15.77 5.01
N GLU A 248 6.44 17.10 5.08
CA GLU A 248 5.58 17.86 5.98
C GLU A 248 4.10 17.62 5.68
N TRP A 249 3.69 17.72 4.41
CA TRP A 249 2.32 17.46 4.00
C TRP A 249 1.85 16.05 4.36
N ARG A 250 2.70 15.05 4.15
CA ARG A 250 2.42 13.65 4.51
C ARG A 250 2.34 13.45 6.02
N ALA A 251 3.24 14.06 6.79
CA ALA A 251 3.22 13.97 8.25
C ALA A 251 1.95 14.62 8.82
N LEU A 252 1.58 15.80 8.32
CA LEU A 252 0.33 16.47 8.66
C LEU A 252 -0.88 15.64 8.25
N THR A 253 -0.82 14.94 7.10
CA THR A 253 -1.89 14.04 6.66
C THR A 253 -2.14 12.93 7.67
N VAL A 254 -1.10 12.26 8.15
CA VAL A 254 -1.25 11.21 9.18
C VAL A 254 -1.89 11.80 10.45
N ALA A 255 -1.32 12.89 10.98
CA ALA A 255 -1.80 13.50 12.22
C ALA A 255 -3.25 14.00 12.11
N LEU A 256 -3.62 14.62 10.99
CA LEU A 256 -4.96 15.17 10.79
C LEU A 256 -6.02 14.10 10.51
N LEU A 257 -5.64 12.92 10.02
CA LEU A 257 -6.58 11.81 9.88
C LEU A 257 -7.01 11.27 11.25
N ASP A 258 -6.10 11.24 12.23
CA ASP A 258 -6.42 10.83 13.60
C ASP A 258 -7.38 11.82 14.28
N GLU A 259 -7.28 13.12 13.95
CA GLU A 259 -8.23 14.14 14.42
C GLU A 259 -9.55 14.14 13.63
N LEU A 260 -9.52 13.75 12.35
CA LEU A 260 -10.71 13.72 11.50
C LEU A 260 -11.66 12.57 11.86
N ALA A 261 -11.12 11.39 12.20
CA ALA A 261 -11.95 10.21 12.47
C ALA A 261 -12.97 10.43 13.61
N PRO A 262 -12.60 11.01 14.78
CA PRO A 262 -13.56 11.39 15.82
C PRO A 262 -14.69 12.30 15.34
N LEU A 263 -14.39 13.28 14.48
CA LEU A 263 -15.38 14.21 13.93
C LEU A 263 -16.36 13.48 12.99
N VAL A 264 -15.87 12.54 12.19
CA VAL A 264 -16.72 11.69 11.33
C VAL A 264 -17.64 10.83 12.18
N TRP A 265 -17.13 10.22 13.25
CA TRP A 265 -17.93 9.41 14.16
C TRP A 265 -19.03 10.21 14.82
N GLU A 266 -18.71 11.39 15.37
CA GLU A 266 -19.70 12.28 15.97
C GLU A 266 -20.77 12.70 14.97
N ALA A 267 -20.37 13.14 13.77
CA ALA A 267 -21.28 13.64 12.75
C ALA A 267 -22.25 12.56 12.21
N LEU A 268 -21.84 11.30 12.23
CA LEU A 268 -22.61 10.17 11.68
C LEU A 268 -23.24 9.28 12.77
N GLY A 269 -23.01 9.57 14.05
CA GLY A 269 -23.47 8.72 15.16
C GLY A 269 -22.82 7.33 15.15
N LEU A 270 -21.55 7.25 14.77
CA LEU A 270 -20.75 6.03 14.70
C LEU A 270 -19.75 5.95 15.88
N ASP A 271 -19.01 4.84 15.97
CA ASP A 271 -17.98 4.66 16.98
C ASP A 271 -16.74 3.93 16.44
N ALA A 272 -15.59 4.14 17.09
CA ALA A 272 -14.29 3.60 16.66
C ALA A 272 -14.20 2.06 16.67
N ARG A 273 -15.06 1.36 17.43
CA ARG A 273 -15.04 -0.11 17.53
C ARG A 273 -15.70 -0.75 16.31
N THR A 274 -16.78 -0.14 15.82
CA THR A 274 -17.52 -0.62 14.64
C THR A 274 -17.03 0.01 13.35
N THR A 275 -16.44 1.21 13.43
CA THR A 275 -15.92 1.97 12.28
C THR A 275 -14.47 2.43 12.53
N PRO A 276 -13.51 1.50 12.60
CA PRO A 276 -12.10 1.84 12.80
C PRO A 276 -11.58 2.77 11.69
N LEU A 277 -10.41 3.38 11.91
CA LEU A 277 -9.81 4.34 10.97
C LEU A 277 -9.79 3.81 9.52
N ALA A 278 -9.49 2.52 9.31
CA ALA A 278 -9.54 1.88 7.99
C ALA A 278 -10.87 2.10 7.24
N CYS A 279 -12.01 2.04 7.95
CA CYS A 279 -13.34 2.29 7.37
C CYS A 279 -13.51 3.77 6.98
N VAL A 280 -12.99 4.69 7.80
CA VAL A 280 -13.00 6.14 7.51
C VAL A 280 -12.12 6.44 6.28
N LEU A 281 -10.99 5.73 6.12
CA LEU A 281 -10.13 5.87 4.96
C LEU A 281 -10.82 5.39 3.66
N GLU A 282 -11.26 4.13 3.65
CA GLU A 282 -11.86 3.48 2.48
C GLU A 282 -13.20 4.13 2.08
N GLY A 283 -14.13 4.22 3.04
CA GLY A 283 -15.48 4.72 2.79
C GLY A 283 -15.61 6.24 2.82
N GLY A 284 -14.60 6.96 3.32
CA GLY A 284 -14.65 8.40 3.55
C GLY A 284 -13.58 9.15 2.76
N THR A 285 -12.39 9.28 3.35
CA THR A 285 -11.39 10.27 2.91
C THR A 285 -10.85 10.00 1.51
N TRP A 286 -10.71 8.74 1.11
CA TRP A 286 -10.31 8.38 -0.27
C TRP A 286 -11.35 8.77 -1.30
N ALA A 287 -12.61 8.42 -1.05
CA ALA A 287 -13.71 8.76 -1.95
C ALA A 287 -13.89 10.28 -2.05
N ALA A 288 -13.91 10.97 -0.90
CA ALA A 288 -14.04 12.42 -0.85
C ALA A 288 -12.87 13.15 -1.55
N GLY A 289 -11.63 12.71 -1.29
CA GLY A 289 -10.44 13.26 -1.94
C GLY A 289 -10.48 13.12 -3.47
N ARG A 290 -10.91 11.95 -3.99
CA ARG A 290 -11.09 11.76 -5.44
C ARG A 290 -12.16 12.68 -6.03
N VAL A 291 -13.29 12.85 -5.34
CA VAL A 291 -14.38 13.74 -5.79
C VAL A 291 -13.92 15.19 -5.86
N LEU A 292 -13.21 15.67 -4.84
CA LEU A 292 -12.68 17.05 -4.84
C LEU A 292 -11.61 17.24 -5.91
N ALA A 293 -10.66 16.32 -6.04
CA ALA A 293 -9.64 16.38 -7.09
C ALA A 293 -10.28 16.38 -8.49
N GLN A 294 -11.35 15.60 -8.71
CA GLN A 294 -12.11 15.61 -9.95
C GLN A 294 -12.74 16.98 -10.24
N ARG A 295 -13.41 17.56 -9.25
CA ARG A 295 -14.09 18.86 -9.39
C ARG A 295 -13.13 20.02 -9.62
N LEU A 296 -11.97 20.00 -8.96
CA LEU A 296 -11.04 21.12 -8.98
C LEU A 296 -10.01 21.05 -10.11
N ARG A 297 -9.56 19.84 -10.46
CA ARG A 297 -8.42 19.63 -11.36
C ARG A 297 -8.54 18.38 -12.24
N GLY A 298 -9.76 17.94 -12.57
CA GLY A 298 -9.96 16.80 -13.48
C GLY A 298 -9.38 15.48 -12.97
N GLY A 299 -9.18 15.35 -11.66
CA GLY A 299 -8.74 14.13 -10.99
C GLY A 299 -7.26 14.12 -10.63
N THR A 300 -6.50 15.18 -10.94
CA THR A 300 -5.08 15.26 -10.60
C THR A 300 -4.87 15.70 -9.13
N PRO A 301 -3.82 15.18 -8.46
CA PRO A 301 -3.48 15.59 -7.10
C PRO A 301 -3.13 17.08 -7.02
N PRO A 302 -3.26 17.72 -5.84
CA PRO A 302 -2.94 19.14 -5.68
C PRO A 302 -1.44 19.45 -5.71
N LEU A 303 -0.58 18.49 -5.40
CA LEU A 303 0.87 18.62 -5.52
C LEU A 303 1.39 17.66 -6.59
N SER A 304 2.29 18.15 -7.45
CA SER A 304 2.97 17.31 -8.43
C SER A 304 4.14 16.60 -7.79
N ILE A 305 4.12 15.27 -7.78
CA ILE A 305 5.19 14.43 -7.25
C ILE A 305 5.70 13.53 -8.36
N ALA A 306 7.00 13.52 -8.60
CA ALA A 306 7.65 12.55 -9.45
C ALA A 306 7.51 11.16 -8.81
N SER A 307 6.64 10.32 -9.37
CA SER A 307 6.45 8.93 -8.93
C SER A 307 7.11 7.98 -9.91
N ASP A 308 7.81 6.99 -9.36
CA ASP A 308 8.28 5.80 -10.07
C ASP A 308 7.34 4.59 -9.88
N GLY A 309 6.19 4.82 -9.22
CA GLY A 309 5.22 3.79 -8.87
C GLY A 309 5.58 3.00 -7.61
N THR A 310 6.46 3.50 -6.74
CA THR A 310 6.88 2.75 -5.52
C THR A 310 6.50 3.42 -4.21
N VAL A 311 6.04 4.68 -4.23
CA VAL A 311 5.63 5.45 -3.04
C VAL A 311 4.18 5.95 -3.12
N PHE A 312 3.74 6.35 -4.32
CA PHE A 312 2.41 6.94 -4.59
C PHE A 312 1.73 6.28 -5.79
#